data_AF-A0A7S1PP79-F1
#
_entry.id   AF-A0A7S1PP79-F1
#
_cell.length_a   1.000
_cell.length_b   1.000
_cell.length_c   1.000
_cell.angle_alpha   90.00
_cell.angle_beta   90.00
_cell.angle_gamma   90.00
#
_symmetry.space_group_name_H-M   'P 1'
#
loop_
_entity.id
_entity.type
_entity.pdbx_description
1 polymer ?
#
loop_
_entity_poly.entity_id
_entity_poly.type
_entity_poly.pdbx_seq_one_letter_code
_entity_poly.pdbx_strand_id
1 'polypeptide(L)'
;PGLQGEAPPPCPMTAQQQADPASDGQGLPLEAAVLRTGDVAAVLSAMAEQPLRARLQEEACVVLGNLSVTKEDQAKIASAGGIRAVVSAMRAHPDSAGVQEKGCGALWNLTTENDTNRREV
;
A
#
# COMPACT_ATOMS: atom_id res chain seq x y z
N PRO A 1 7.52 10.73 -36.13
CA PRO A 1 6.74 11.94 -35.76
C PRO A 1 5.32 11.51 -35.34
N GLY A 2 5.03 11.21 -34.07
CA GLY A 2 5.43 11.91 -32.87
C GLY A 2 4.14 12.44 -32.22
N LEU A 3 3.87 11.98 -30.99
CA LEU A 3 2.95 12.57 -29.99
C LEU A 3 1.45 12.29 -30.25
N GLN A 4 0.63 11.83 -29.31
CA GLN A 4 0.72 11.53 -27.88
C GLN A 4 -0.46 10.60 -27.56
N GLY A 5 -0.24 9.52 -26.81
CA GLY A 5 -1.32 8.75 -26.23
C GLY A 5 -2.05 9.61 -25.21
N GLU A 6 -3.36 9.73 -25.36
CA GLU A 6 -4.20 10.45 -24.41
C GLU A 6 -4.05 9.83 -23.03
N ALA A 7 -3.53 10.62 -22.09
CA ALA A 7 -3.58 10.30 -20.68
C ALA A 7 -5.05 10.29 -20.23
N PRO A 8 -5.50 9.30 -19.44
CA PRO A 8 -6.81 9.35 -18.82
C PRO A 8 -6.92 10.61 -17.93
N PRO A 9 -8.13 11.18 -17.78
CA PRO A 9 -8.31 12.42 -17.02
C PRO A 9 -7.82 12.25 -15.58
N PRO A 10 -7.22 13.29 -14.97
CA PRO A 10 -6.76 13.24 -13.59
C PRO A 10 -7.95 12.97 -12.67
N CYS A 11 -7.93 11.83 -11.98
CA CYS A 11 -8.86 11.58 -10.88
C CYS A 11 -8.56 12.60 -9.76
N PRO A 12 -9.58 13.28 -9.20
CA PRO A 12 -9.37 14.26 -8.15
C PRO A 12 -9.09 13.51 -6.84
N MET A 13 -7.84 13.14 -6.58
CA MET A 13 -7.38 12.70 -5.26
C MET A 13 -6.43 13.71 -4.62
N THR A 14 -6.87 14.96 -4.63
CA THR A 14 -6.49 15.98 -3.64
C THR A 14 -7.73 16.45 -2.88
N ALA A 15 -8.60 15.51 -2.50
CA ALA A 15 -9.58 15.75 -1.46
C ALA A 15 -8.92 15.45 -0.12
N GLN A 16 -8.66 16.52 0.62
CA GLN A 16 -8.48 16.56 2.06
C GLN A 16 -9.10 15.34 2.76
N GLN A 17 -8.30 14.35 3.16
CA GLN A 17 -8.76 13.35 4.11
C GLN A 17 -8.82 14.04 5.47
N GLN A 18 -10.03 14.50 5.80
CA GLN A 18 -10.44 14.78 7.16
C GLN A 18 -10.01 13.60 8.02
N ALA A 19 -9.27 13.90 9.08
CA ALA A 19 -8.91 12.94 10.10
C ALA A 19 -10.20 12.30 10.63
N ASP A 20 -10.40 11.02 10.36
CA ASP A 20 -11.43 10.22 11.01
C ASP A 20 -11.14 10.18 12.53
N PRO A 21 -12.03 10.74 13.38
CA PRO A 21 -11.82 10.78 14.81
C PRO A 21 -12.45 9.53 15.43
N ALA A 22 -11.85 8.35 15.23
CA ALA A 22 -12.17 7.16 16.03
C ALA A 22 -11.17 6.04 15.80
N SER A 23 -10.21 5.88 16.71
CA SER A 23 -9.69 4.57 17.13
C SER A 23 -8.78 4.75 18.35
N ASP A 24 -9.37 5.22 19.45
CA ASP A 24 -8.91 4.83 20.78
C ASP A 24 -8.97 3.31 20.87
N GLY A 25 -7.80 2.68 21.00
CA GLY A 25 -7.70 1.23 21.05
C GLY A 25 -6.26 0.79 21.05
N GLN A 26 -5.66 0.76 22.24
CA GLN A 26 -4.32 0.26 22.47
C GLN A 26 -4.16 -1.13 21.83
N GLY A 27 -3.28 -1.22 20.84
CA GLY A 27 -2.92 -2.44 20.15
C GLY A 27 -1.44 -2.42 19.82
N LEU A 28 -0.63 -2.68 20.83
CA LEU A 28 0.78 -3.11 20.82
C LEU A 28 1.82 -2.21 20.08
N PRO A 29 2.74 -1.54 20.81
CA PRO A 29 3.77 -0.67 20.24
C PRO A 29 4.87 -1.38 19.42
N LEU A 30 4.85 -2.72 19.33
CA LEU A 30 5.86 -3.51 18.62
C LEU A 30 5.56 -3.61 17.11
N GLU A 31 4.29 -3.74 16.72
CA GLU A 31 3.85 -3.84 15.31
C GLU A 31 4.07 -2.49 14.60
N ALA A 32 3.69 -1.38 15.25
CA ALA A 32 4.02 -0.03 14.80
C ALA A 32 5.54 0.23 14.74
N ALA A 33 6.35 -0.46 15.56
CA ALA A 33 7.80 -0.34 15.48
C ALA A 33 8.38 -1.03 14.25
N VAL A 34 7.84 -2.20 13.87
CA VAL A 34 8.20 -2.90 12.62
C VAL A 34 7.80 -2.06 11.40
N LEU A 35 6.62 -1.48 11.40
CA LEU A 35 6.19 -0.58 10.33
C LEU A 35 7.03 0.72 10.27
N ARG A 36 7.61 1.16 11.38
CA ARG A 36 8.52 2.31 11.46
C ARG A 36 9.95 2.04 10.97
N THR A 37 10.41 0.79 10.89
CA THR A 37 11.76 0.52 10.36
C THR A 37 11.85 0.76 8.86
N GLY A 38 10.71 0.74 8.15
CA GLY A 38 10.68 0.84 6.69
C GLY A 38 11.29 -0.38 6.00
N ASP A 39 11.49 -1.49 6.71
CA ASP A 39 11.99 -2.73 6.12
C ASP A 39 10.82 -3.45 5.43
N VAL A 40 10.91 -3.56 4.11
CA VAL A 40 9.91 -4.23 3.26
C VAL A 40 9.65 -5.65 3.74
N ALA A 41 10.68 -6.44 4.05
CA ALA A 41 10.50 -7.84 4.46
C ALA A 41 9.78 -7.93 5.81
N ALA A 42 10.08 -7.03 6.73
CA ALA A 42 9.44 -7.00 8.04
C ALA A 42 7.97 -6.58 7.94
N VAL A 43 7.65 -5.59 7.10
CA VAL A 43 6.27 -5.17 6.81
C VAL A 43 5.46 -6.32 6.22
N LEU A 44 6.01 -7.03 5.23
CA LEU A 44 5.33 -8.16 4.59
C LEU A 44 5.14 -9.34 5.54
N SER A 45 6.10 -9.59 6.44
CA SER A 45 5.96 -10.62 7.46
C SER A 45 4.83 -10.28 8.43
N ALA A 46 4.75 -9.03 8.90
CA ALA A 46 3.66 -8.58 9.75
C ALA A 46 2.28 -8.71 9.06
N MET A 47 2.19 -8.35 7.77
CA MET A 47 0.97 -8.53 6.99
C MET A 47 0.55 -10.00 6.89
N ALA A 48 1.52 -10.90 6.74
CA ALA A 48 1.28 -12.35 6.63
C ALA A 48 0.94 -13.01 7.97
N GLU A 49 1.50 -12.53 9.08
CA GLU A 49 1.22 -13.03 10.44
C GLU A 49 -0.18 -12.63 10.91
N GLN A 50 -0.66 -11.45 10.50
CA GLN A 50 -1.94 -10.89 10.97
C GLN A 50 -2.84 -10.42 9.81
N PRO A 51 -3.24 -11.34 8.90
CA PRO A 51 -4.05 -10.99 7.73
C PRO A 51 -5.44 -10.48 8.09
N LEU A 52 -5.96 -10.79 9.28
CA LEU A 52 -7.29 -10.40 9.75
C LEU A 52 -7.30 -9.09 10.56
N ARG A 53 -6.16 -8.41 10.74
CA ARG A 53 -6.11 -7.11 11.42
C ARG A 53 -6.18 -5.96 10.43
N ALA A 54 -7.39 -5.45 10.19
CA ALA A 54 -7.64 -4.36 9.23
C ALA A 54 -6.68 -3.16 9.43
N ARG A 55 -6.51 -2.68 10.66
CA ARG A 55 -5.64 -1.53 10.96
C ARG A 55 -4.16 -1.78 10.62
N LEU A 56 -3.66 -2.99 10.89
CA LEU A 56 -2.30 -3.36 10.52
C LEU A 56 -2.13 -3.41 9.00
N GLN A 57 -3.11 -3.99 8.30
CA GLN A 57 -3.08 -4.06 6.85
C GLN A 57 -3.12 -2.67 6.22
N GLU A 58 -3.92 -1.75 6.78
CA GLU A 58 -3.99 -0.35 6.36
C GLU A 58 -2.64 0.35 6.54
N GLU A 59 -2.07 0.33 7.74
CA GLU A 59 -0.78 0.96 8.04
C GLU A 59 0.35 0.35 7.20
N ALA A 60 0.34 -0.97 7.00
CA ALA A 60 1.32 -1.66 6.17
C ALA A 60 1.23 -1.22 4.70
N CYS A 61 0.03 -1.06 4.14
CA CYS A 61 -0.14 -0.52 2.78
C CYS A 61 0.43 0.89 2.67
N VAL A 62 0.20 1.75 3.67
CA VAL A 62 0.78 3.11 3.70
C VAL A 62 2.31 3.05 3.70
N VAL A 63 2.91 2.20 4.54
CA VAL A 63 4.37 2.05 4.59
C VAL A 63 4.91 1.57 3.25
N LEU A 64 4.33 0.52 2.65
CA LEU A 64 4.77 0.03 1.34
C LEU A 64 4.67 1.11 0.25
N GLY A 65 3.58 1.88 0.24
CA GLY A 65 3.39 3.00 -0.69
C GLY A 65 4.37 4.17 -0.48
N ASN A 66 4.83 4.38 0.77
CA ASN A 66 5.84 5.39 1.08
C ASN A 66 7.26 4.92 0.76
N LEU A 67 7.53 3.61 0.85
CA LEU A 67 8.84 3.03 0.51
C LEU A 67 9.04 2.94 -1.01
N SER A 68 7.98 2.97 -1.81
CA SER A 68 8.04 2.92 -3.27
C SER A 68 8.40 4.26 -3.94
N VAL A 69 9.45 4.94 -3.45
CA VAL A 69 9.86 6.28 -3.92
C VAL A 69 10.49 6.23 -5.31
N THR A 70 11.33 5.21 -5.57
CA THR A 70 12.03 5.05 -6.84
C THR A 70 11.58 3.79 -7.57
N LYS A 71 11.82 3.73 -8.87
CA LYS A 71 11.58 2.52 -9.68
C LYS A 71 12.32 1.29 -9.14
N GLU A 72 13.51 1.49 -8.56
CA GLU A 72 14.28 0.40 -7.95
C GLU A 72 13.61 -0.10 -6.67
N ASP A 73 13.11 0.81 -5.83
CA ASP A 73 12.39 0.43 -4.60
C ASP A 73 11.06 -0.25 -4.93
N GLN A 74 10.33 0.24 -5.94
CA GLN A 74 9.15 -0.43 -6.48
C GLN A 74 9.45 -1.86 -6.94
N ALA A 75 10.58 -2.06 -7.62
CA ALA A 75 11.00 -3.39 -8.07
C ALA A 75 11.41 -4.29 -6.88
N LYS A 76 12.09 -3.74 -5.87
CA LYS A 76 12.43 -4.47 -4.63
C LYS A 76 11.19 -4.91 -3.88
N ILE A 77 10.21 -4.01 -3.72
CA ILE A 77 8.94 -4.32 -3.05
C ILE A 77 8.14 -5.35 -3.84
N ALA A 78 8.04 -5.21 -5.16
CA ALA A 78 7.36 -6.19 -6.00
C ALA A 78 8.03 -7.57 -5.94
N SER A 79 9.36 -7.62 -6.05
CA SER A 79 10.16 -8.86 -5.96
C SER A 79 10.03 -9.54 -4.59
N ALA A 80 9.91 -8.75 -3.52
CA ALA A 80 9.64 -9.26 -2.17
C ALA A 80 8.19 -9.78 -1.99
N GLY A 81 7.31 -9.61 -2.98
CA GLY A 81 5.91 -10.04 -2.94
C GLY A 81 4.94 -8.98 -2.42
N GLY A 82 5.35 -7.71 -2.34
CA GLY A 82 4.54 -6.63 -1.79
C GLY A 82 3.22 -6.39 -2.51
N ILE A 83 3.21 -6.52 -3.85
CA ILE A 83 1.97 -6.40 -4.64
C ILE A 83 0.95 -7.47 -4.20
N ARG A 84 1.41 -8.72 -4.06
CA ARG A 84 0.54 -9.83 -3.64
C ARG A 84 0.05 -9.65 -2.20
N ALA A 85 0.89 -9.13 -1.32
CA ALA A 85 0.50 -8.85 0.06
C ALA A 85 -0.60 -7.78 0.12
N VAL A 86 -0.45 -6.68 -0.61
CA VAL A 86 -1.47 -5.61 -0.68
C VAL A 86 -2.79 -6.13 -1.26
N VAL A 87 -2.74 -6.89 -2.37
CA VAL A 87 -3.95 -7.49 -2.96
C VAL A 87 -4.61 -8.48 -1.99
N SER A 88 -3.81 -9.28 -1.28
CA SER A 88 -4.34 -10.23 -0.28
C SER A 88 -4.98 -9.52 0.90
N ALA A 89 -4.39 -8.41 1.36
CA ALA A 89 -4.94 -7.56 2.41
C ALA A 89 -6.31 -6.98 2.00
N MET A 90 -6.42 -6.43 0.80
CA MET A 90 -7.67 -5.91 0.26
C MET A 90 -8.73 -7.01 0.11
N ARG A 91 -8.33 -8.23 -0.28
CA ARG A 91 -9.26 -9.38 -0.36
C ARG A 91 -9.71 -9.89 1.00
N ALA A 92 -8.84 -9.80 2.01
CA ALA A 92 -9.17 -10.19 3.38
C ALA A 92 -10.10 -9.18 4.07
N HIS A 93 -10.05 -7.90 3.66
CA HIS A 93 -10.83 -6.81 4.24
C HIS A 93 -11.67 -6.05 3.20
N PRO A 94 -12.62 -6.70 2.52
CA PRO A 94 -13.44 -6.06 1.49
C PRO A 94 -14.29 -4.90 2.03
N ASP A 95 -14.74 -4.99 3.29
CA ASP A 95 -15.61 -3.99 3.92
C ASP A 95 -14.83 -2.87 4.63
N SER A 96 -13.49 -2.97 4.71
CA SER A 96 -12.67 -1.93 5.34
C SER A 96 -12.29 -0.87 4.31
N ALA A 97 -13.01 0.25 4.32
CA ALA A 97 -12.71 1.39 3.44
C ALA A 97 -11.24 1.85 3.56
N GLY A 98 -10.69 1.88 4.78
CA GLY A 98 -9.28 2.23 5.02
C GLY A 98 -8.30 1.28 4.31
N VAL A 99 -8.46 -0.04 4.46
CA VAL A 99 -7.61 -1.02 3.76
C VAL A 99 -7.76 -0.92 2.24
N GLN A 100 -8.99 -0.73 1.74
CA GLN A 100 -9.22 -0.57 0.29
C GLN A 100 -8.54 0.69 -0.25
N GLU A 101 -8.73 1.83 0.39
CA GLU A 101 -8.17 3.12 -0.03
C GLU A 101 -6.63 3.08 0.01
N LYS A 102 -6.06 2.65 1.14
CA LYS A 102 -4.60 2.60 1.29
C LYS A 102 -3.97 1.51 0.42
N GLY A 103 -4.65 0.39 0.23
CA GLY A 103 -4.23 -0.67 -0.69
C GLY A 103 -4.18 -0.18 -2.14
N CYS A 104 -5.23 0.48 -2.61
CA CYS A 104 -5.24 1.12 -3.94
C CYS A 104 -4.12 2.14 -4.10
N GLY A 105 -3.91 3.01 -3.10
CA GLY A 105 -2.83 3.99 -3.11
C GLY A 105 -1.44 3.35 -3.18
N ALA A 106 -1.22 2.28 -2.41
CA ALA A 106 0.03 1.53 -2.45
C ALA A 106 0.28 0.89 -3.83
N LEU A 107 -0.73 0.26 -4.41
CA LEU A 107 -0.64 -0.35 -5.76
C LEU A 107 -0.37 0.70 -6.84
N TRP A 108 -1.01 1.86 -6.74
CA TRP A 108 -0.74 2.99 -7.63
C TRP A 108 0.74 3.41 -7.56
N ASN A 109 1.26 3.63 -6.36
CA ASN A 109 2.66 4.02 -6.19
C ASN A 109 3.62 2.93 -6.68
N LEU A 110 3.30 1.66 -6.45
CA LEU A 110 4.09 0.51 -6.88
C LEU A 110 4.12 0.30 -8.41
N THR A 111 3.15 0.86 -9.14
CA THR A 111 3.02 0.69 -10.59
C THR A 111 3.27 1.97 -11.40
N THR A 112 3.37 3.13 -10.75
CA THR A 112 3.49 4.43 -11.42
C THR A 112 4.73 4.53 -12.30
N GLU A 113 5.89 4.05 -11.84
CA GLU A 113 7.17 4.15 -12.57
C GLU A 113 7.64 2.79 -13.14
N ASN A 114 6.82 1.75 -12.97
CA ASN A 114 7.20 0.37 -13.30
C ASN A 114 6.09 -0.39 -14.03
N ASP A 115 6.16 -0.37 -15.37
CA ASP A 115 5.26 -1.13 -16.25
C ASP A 115 5.30 -2.65 -16.02
N THR A 116 6.40 -3.19 -15.50
CA THR A 116 6.50 -4.62 -15.15
C THR A 116 5.60 -4.92 -13.96
N ASN A 117 5.62 -4.07 -12.94
CA ASN A 117 4.76 -4.20 -11.76
C ASN A 117 3.29 -4.07 -12.13
N ARG A 118 2.94 -3.27 -13.15
CA ARG A 118 1.57 -3.13 -13.65
C ARG A 118 0.97 -4.45 -14.15
N ARG A 119 1.80 -5.44 -14.52
CA ARG A 119 1.32 -6.77 -14.94
C ARG A 119 0.97 -7.69 -13.77
N GLU A 120 1.34 -7.34 -12.55
CA GLU A 120 1.14 -8.16 -11.35
C GLU A 120 -0.07 -7.72 -10.48
N VAL A 121 -0.70 -6.59 -10.81
CA VAL A 121 -1.90 -6.05 -10.16
C VAL A 121 -3.15 -6.49 -10.93
#